data_AF-A0A7I7MQI2-F1
#
_entry.id   AF-A0A7I7MQI2-F1
#
_cell.length_a   1.000
_cell.length_b   1.000
_cell.length_c   1.000
_cell.angle_alpha   90.00
_cell.angle_beta   90.00
_cell.angle_gamma   90.00
#
_symmetry.space_group_name_H-M   'P 1'
#
loop_
_entity.id
_entity.type
_entity.pdbx_description
1 polymer ?
#
loop_
_entity_poly.entity_id
_entity_poly.type
_entity_poly.pdbx_seq_one_letter_code
_entity_poly.pdbx_strand_id
1 'polypeptide(L)' 'MTAFKQPGIAAESAAVNAGGGQYADLTELFCTTNRCPVIVGNTLVYVDAGHLTLEYARLLAPAIVALADRALAHD' A
#
# COMPACT_ATOMS: atom_id res chain seq x y z
N MET A 1 12.36 9.44 7.81
CA MET A 1 11.60 9.68 6.57
C MET A 1 10.65 8.51 6.39
N THR A 2 9.35 8.74 6.48
CA THR A 2 8.34 7.74 6.13
C THR A 2 8.12 7.80 4.62
N ALA A 3 8.01 6.66 3.94
CA ALA A 3 7.66 6.63 2.52
C ALA A 3 6.24 7.18 2.27
N PHE A 4 5.37 7.08 3.30
CA PHE A 4 3.99 7.51 3.27
C PHE A 4 3.75 8.72 4.18
N LYS A 5 2.88 9.62 3.73
CA LYS A 5 2.50 10.85 4.45
C LYS A 5 1.16 10.63 5.14
N GLN A 6 1.15 10.53 6.47
CA GLN A 6 -0.07 10.32 7.26
C GLN A 6 -1.22 11.28 6.92
N PRO A 7 -0.98 12.59 6.74
CA PRO A 7 -2.06 13.51 6.35
C PRO A 7 -2.65 13.20 4.96
N GLY A 8 -1.83 12.69 4.03
CA GLY A 8 -2.27 12.26 2.71
C GLY A 8 -3.17 11.03 2.79
N ILE A 9 -2.71 9.99 3.49
CA ILE A 9 -3.50 8.77 3.73
C ILE A 9 -4.85 9.11 4.40
N ALA A 10 -4.84 9.98 5.40
CA ALA A 10 -6.06 10.39 6.09
C ALA A 10 -7.03 11.12 5.15
N ALA A 11 -6.52 11.99 4.26
CA ALA A 11 -7.34 12.69 3.27
C ALA A 11 -7.90 11.74 2.21
N GLU A 12 -7.09 10.80 1.70
CA GLU A 12 -7.50 9.77 0.74
C GLU A 12 -8.60 8.88 1.33
N SER A 13 -8.41 8.38 2.56
CA SER A 13 -9.41 7.56 3.26
C SER A 13 -10.72 8.32 3.49
N ALA A 14 -10.65 9.57 3.96
CA ALA A 14 -11.84 10.39 4.17
C ALA A 14 -12.62 10.62 2.88
N ALA A 15 -11.93 10.92 1.77
CA ALA A 15 -12.55 11.12 0.46
C ALA A 15 -13.23 9.85 -0.06
N VAL A 16 -12.58 8.70 0.05
CA VAL A 16 -13.12 7.40 -0.39
C VAL A 16 -14.36 7.02 0.42
N ASN A 17 -14.29 7.15 1.76
CA ASN A 17 -15.42 6.86 2.64
C ASN A 17 -16.61 7.81 2.38
N ALA A 18 -16.37 9.10 2.14
CA ALA A 18 -17.42 10.06 1.81
C ALA A 18 -18.10 9.75 0.46
N GLY A 19 -17.38 9.10 -0.46
CA GLY A 19 -17.92 8.58 -1.72
C GLY A 19 -18.61 7.22 -1.62
N GLY A 20 -18.70 6.63 -0.42
CA GLY A 20 -19.26 5.28 -0.22
C GLY A 20 -18.35 4.14 -0.67
N GLY A 21 -17.07 4.41 -0.94
CA GLY A 21 -16.08 3.40 -1.31
C GLY A 21 -15.38 2.78 -0.10
N GLN A 22 -14.54 1.77 -0.38
CA GLN A 22 -13.69 1.13 0.62
C GLN A 22 -12.22 1.52 0.43
N TYR A 23 -11.55 1.83 1.53
CA TYR A 23 -10.14 2.26 1.52
C TYR A 23 -9.24 1.23 2.22
N ALA A 24 -8.16 0.83 1.57
CA ALA A 24 -7.13 -0.01 2.15
C ALA A 24 -5.84 0.79 2.35
N ASP A 25 -5.41 0.95 3.60
CA ASP A 25 -4.08 1.50 3.91
C ASP A 25 -3.02 0.42 3.66
N LEU A 26 -2.16 0.65 2.68
CA LEU A 26 -1.11 -0.29 2.29
C LEU A 26 0.20 -0.09 3.07
N THR A 27 0.27 0.86 4.01
CA THR A 27 1.53 1.25 4.69
C THR A 27 2.27 0.06 5.28
N GLU A 28 1.56 -0.89 5.90
CA GLU A 28 2.17 -2.08 6.52
C GLU A 28 2.75 -3.07 5.51
N LEU A 29 2.36 -2.98 4.23
CA LEU A 29 3.00 -3.77 3.17
C LEU A 29 4.41 -3.26 2.85
N PHE A 30 4.67 -1.98 3.09
CA PHE A 30 5.94 -1.31 2.77
C PHE A 30 6.77 -0.94 3.99
N CYS A 31 6.17 -0.84 5.17
CA CYS A 31 6.78 -0.29 6.37
C CYS A 31 6.55 -1.19 7.58
N THR A 32 7.59 -1.31 8.39
CA THR A 32 7.50 -1.78 9.78
C THR A 32 7.26 -0.58 10.69
N THR A 33 6.99 -0.82 11.98
CA THR A 33 6.87 0.23 13.00
C THR A 33 8.05 1.21 13.02
N ASN A 34 9.26 0.73 12.68
CA ASN A 34 10.50 1.50 12.86
C ASN A 34 11.09 2.04 11.54
N ARG A 35 10.74 1.46 10.39
CA ARG A 35 11.31 1.82 9.08
C ARG A 35 10.49 1.32 7.91
N CYS A 36 10.62 2.00 6.77
CA CYS A 36 10.20 1.52 5.46
C CYS A 36 11.45 1.01 4.70
N PRO A 37 11.70 -0.31 4.70
CA PRO A 37 12.91 -0.85 4.06
C PRO A 37 12.89 -0.65 2.54
N VAL A 38 14.06 -0.35 1.97
CA VAL A 38 14.25 -0.33 0.51
C VAL A 38 14.46 -1.73 -0.08
N ILE A 39 14.73 -2.75 0.76
CA ILE A 39 14.84 -4.15 0.38
C ILE A 39 14.01 -5.00 1.35
N VAL A 40 13.12 -5.84 0.81
CA VAL A 40 12.35 -6.83 1.58
C VAL A 40 12.75 -8.22 1.10
N GLY A 41 13.27 -9.04 2.01
CA GLY A 41 13.90 -10.30 1.64
C GLY A 41 15.10 -10.04 0.72
N ASN A 42 14.99 -10.46 -0.55
CA ASN A 42 16.01 -10.25 -1.58
C ASN A 42 15.52 -9.35 -2.72
N THR A 43 14.46 -8.56 -2.48
CA THR A 43 13.78 -7.75 -3.50
C THR A 43 13.93 -6.26 -3.19
N LEU A 44 14.51 -5.50 -4.11
CA LEU A 44 14.52 -4.03 -4.07
C LEU A 44 13.08 -3.53 -4.26
N VAL A 45 12.63 -2.62 -3.39
CA VAL A 45 11.23 -2.18 -3.32
C VAL A 45 10.94 -1.09 -4.36
N TYR A 46 11.77 -0.06 -4.42
CA TYR A 46 11.51 1.17 -5.16
C TYR A 46 12.47 1.34 -6.35
N VAL A 47 11.95 1.89 -7.45
CA VAL A 47 12.75 2.42 -8.57
C VAL A 47 13.18 3.85 -8.24
N ASP A 48 12.24 4.65 -7.74
CA ASP A 48 12.42 6.06 -7.38
C ASP A 48 11.47 6.44 -6.21
N ALA A 49 11.19 7.74 -6.03
CA ALA A 49 10.37 8.24 -4.94
C ALA A 49 8.88 7.81 -4.98
N GLY A 50 8.39 7.24 -6.08
CA GLY A 50 6.98 6.86 -6.24
C GLY A 50 6.73 5.53 -6.94
N HIS A 51 7.70 4.97 -7.65
CA HIS A 51 7.52 3.72 -8.41
C HIS A 51 8.11 2.50 -7.69
N LEU A 52 7.40 1.37 -7.80
CA LEU A 52 7.88 0.07 -7.36
C LEU A 52 8.72 -0.61 -8.44
N THR A 53 9.63 -1.48 -8.03
CA THR A 53 10.23 -2.43 -8.98
C THR A 53 9.19 -3.41 -9.48
N LEU A 54 9.43 -3.99 -10.65
CA LEU A 54 8.55 -5.03 -11.22
C LEU A 54 8.47 -6.25 -10.29
N GLU A 55 9.60 -6.63 -9.71
CA GLU A 55 9.73 -7.77 -8.81
C GLU A 55 8.91 -7.57 -7.54
N TYR A 56 8.96 -6.36 -6.96
CA TYR A 56 8.19 -6.07 -5.75
C TYR A 56 6.68 -5.93 -6.04
N ALA A 57 6.30 -5.35 -7.18
CA ALA A 57 4.90 -5.31 -7.61
C ALA A 57 4.31 -6.72 -7.78
N ARG A 58 5.08 -7.66 -8.37
CA ARG A 58 4.68 -9.07 -8.47
C ARG A 58 4.58 -9.76 -7.11
N LEU A 59 5.49 -9.44 -6.19
CA LEU A 59 5.47 -9.95 -4.82
C LEU A 59 4.22 -9.49 -4.05
N LEU A 60 3.79 -8.23 -4.26
CA LEU A 60 2.60 -7.68 -3.61
C LEU A 60 1.28 -8.18 -4.19
N ALA A 61 1.26 -8.65 -5.43
CA ALA A 61 0.03 -8.99 -6.14
C ALA A 61 -0.96 -9.87 -5.35
N PRO A 62 -0.55 -10.93 -4.62
CA PRO A 62 -1.48 -11.73 -3.82
C PRO A 62 -2.16 -10.95 -2.69
N ALA A 63 -1.45 -10.02 -2.04
CA ALA A 63 -2.04 -9.17 -1.00
C ALA A 63 -3.06 -8.19 -1.59
N ILE A 64 -2.77 -7.62 -2.76
CA ILE A 64 -3.69 -6.73 -3.48
C ILE A 64 -4.94 -7.48 -3.93
N VAL A 65 -4.81 -8.70 -4.46
CA VAL A 65 -5.95 -9.57 -4.81
C VAL A 65 -6.81 -9.83 -3.58
N ALA A 66 -6.21 -10.21 -2.45
CA ALA A 66 -6.97 -10.47 -1.23
C ALA A 66 -7.70 -9.22 -0.69
N LEU A 67 -7.13 -8.03 -0.84
CA LEU A 67 -7.78 -6.78 -0.47
C LEU A 67 -8.95 -6.45 -1.42
N ALA A 68 -8.76 -6.64 -2.72
CA ALA A 68 -9.81 -6.43 -3.72
C ALA A 68 -10.98 -7.41 -3.54
N ASP A 69 -10.68 -8.70 -3.34
CA ASP A 69 -11.69 -9.73 -3.11
C ASP A 69 -12.54 -9.42 -1.87
N ARG A 70 -11.92 -8.95 -0.78
CA ARG A 70 -12.64 -8.50 0.42
C ARG A 70 -13.55 -7.31 0.13
N ALA A 71 -13.06 -6.33 -0.64
CA ALA A 71 -13.85 -5.16 -0.96
C ALA A 71 -15.10 -5.52 -1.77
N LEU A 72 -14.94 -6.38 -2.78
CA LEU A 72 -16.03 -6.85 -3.65
C LEU A 72 -17.00 -7.81 -2.94
N ALA A 73 -16.58 -8.48 -1.87
CA ALA A 73 -17.46 -9.35 -1.08
C ALA A 73 -18.42 -8.58 -0.15
N HIS A 74 -18.21 -7.27 0.02
CA HIS A 74 -19.03 -6.40 0.86
C HIS A 74 -20.04 -5.55 0.06
N ASP A 75 -20.07 -5.70 -1.28
CA ASP A 75 -21.11 -5.17 -2.17
C ASP A 75 -22.31 -6.13 -2.28
#